data_AF-A0A5N9CBX9-F1
#
_entry.id   AF-A0A5N9CBX9-F1
#
_cell.length_a   1.000
_cell.length_b   1.000
_cell.length_c   1.000
_cell.angle_alpha   90.00
_cell.angle_beta   90.00
_cell.angle_gamma   90.00
#
_symmetry.space_group_name_H-M   'P 1'
#
loop_
_entity.id
_entity.type
_entity.pdbx_description
1 polymer ?
#
loop_
_entity_poly.entity_id
_entity_poly.type
_entity_poly.pdbx_seq_one_letter_code
_entity_poly.pdbx_strand_id
1 'polypeptide(L)' 'MPVSWDAISQHFVDCHDINGEIERTAALRFAEFEGISDDEMDAIDAIGSRIFRGDNAVADVKEFLLQEGQITQD' A
#
# COMPACT_ATOMS: atom_id res chain seq x y z
N MET A 1 -2.02 -6.63 -12.85
CA MET A 1 -2.00 -5.43 -13.71
C MET A 1 -1.80 -4.21 -12.83
N PRO A 2 -1.24 -3.08 -13.30
CA PRO A 2 -1.15 -1.90 -12.45
C PRO A 2 -2.55 -1.41 -12.07
N VAL A 3 -2.73 -1.06 -10.80
CA VAL A 3 -4.01 -0.58 -10.23
C VAL A 3 -3.96 0.91 -9.94
N SER A 4 -5.13 1.54 -9.77
CA SER A 4 -5.17 2.95 -9.39
C SER A 4 -4.66 3.14 -7.96
N TRP A 5 -3.91 4.22 -7.70
CA TRP A 5 -3.49 4.54 -6.32
C TRP A 5 -4.68 4.66 -5.38
N ASP A 6 -5.75 5.32 -5.82
CA ASP A 6 -6.96 5.55 -5.02
C ASP A 6 -7.65 4.23 -4.63
N ALA A 7 -7.43 3.15 -5.37
CA ALA A 7 -8.01 1.85 -5.06
C ALA A 7 -7.36 1.18 -3.83
N ILE A 8 -6.09 1.50 -3.54
CA ILE A 8 -5.33 0.84 -2.47
C ILE A 8 -4.81 1.79 -1.39
N SER A 9 -4.86 3.11 -1.63
CA SER A 9 -4.21 4.11 -0.78
C SER A 9 -4.70 4.09 0.66
N GLN A 10 -5.99 3.82 0.87
CA GLN A 10 -6.60 3.87 2.20
C GLN A 10 -6.00 2.82 3.14
N HIS A 11 -5.63 1.65 2.63
CA HIS A 11 -5.01 0.59 3.45
C HIS A 11 -3.65 1.02 4.01
N PHE A 12 -2.90 1.84 3.27
CA PHE A 12 -1.63 2.38 3.73
C PHE A 12 -1.81 3.53 4.71
N VAL A 13 -2.82 4.38 4.50
CA VAL A 13 -3.20 5.44 5.43
C VAL A 13 -3.62 4.83 6.78
N ASP A 14 -4.55 3.87 6.77
CA ASP A 14 -5.03 3.22 7.99
C ASP A 14 -3.90 2.47 8.71
N CYS A 15 -3.04 1.77 7.96
CA CYS A 15 -1.87 1.12 8.51
C CYS A 15 -0.95 2.11 9.24
N HIS A 16 -0.67 3.26 8.61
CA HIS A 16 0.17 4.30 9.20
C HIS A 16 -0.49 4.95 10.42
N ASP A 17 -1.77 5.30 10.33
CA ASP A 17 -2.50 5.98 11.40
C ASP A 17 -2.62 5.10 12.66
N ILE A 18 -2.73 3.78 12.49
CA ILE A 18 -2.85 2.84 13.60
C ILE A 18 -1.48 2.45 14.18
N ASN A 19 -0.47 2.21 13.34
CA ASN A 19 0.80 1.63 13.77
C ASN A 19 1.95 2.65 13.87
N GLY A 20 1.81 3.83 13.27
CA GLY A 20 2.89 4.82 13.09
C GLY A 20 3.94 4.43 12.04
N GLU A 21 3.73 3.31 11.35
CA GLU A 21 4.56 2.80 10.27
C GLU A 21 3.74 1.93 9.30
N ILE A 22 4.25 1.75 8.09
CA ILE A 22 3.64 0.91 7.06
C ILE A 22 4.54 -0.29 6.81
N GLU A 23 4.03 -1.47 7.11
CA GLU A 23 4.65 -2.76 6.80
C GLU A 23 3.67 -3.65 6.05
N ARG A 24 4.19 -4.60 5.27
CA ARG A 24 3.40 -5.50 4.41
C ARG A 24 2.31 -6.24 5.18
N THR A 25 2.66 -6.86 6.30
CA THR A 25 1.70 -7.69 7.06
C THR A 25 0.54 -6.86 7.58
N ALA A 26 0.81 -5.64 8.05
CA ALA A 26 -0.22 -4.74 8.54
C ALA A 26 -1.10 -4.22 7.38
N ALA A 27 -0.50 -3.78 6.27
CA ALA A 27 -1.24 -3.31 5.10
C ALA A 27 -2.14 -4.40 4.49
N LEU A 28 -1.62 -5.62 4.33
CA LEU A 28 -2.39 -6.77 3.83
C LEU A 28 -3.55 -7.16 4.77
N ARG A 29 -3.36 -6.97 6.08
CA ARG A 29 -4.41 -7.27 7.05
C ARG A 29 -5.64 -6.39 6.83
N PHE A 30 -5.47 -5.12 6.46
CA PHE A 30 -6.60 -4.25 6.14
C PHE A 30 -7.27 -4.64 4.82
N ALA A 31 -6.46 -5.04 3.84
CA ALA A 31 -6.92 -5.49 2.53
C ALA A 31 -7.75 -6.80 2.56
N GLU A 32 -7.32 -7.81 3.34
CA GLU A 32 -7.98 -9.14 3.38
C GLU A 32 -9.44 -9.07 3.88
N PHE A 33 -9.79 -8.08 4.70
CA PHE A 33 -11.16 -7.96 5.23
C PHE A 33 -12.15 -7.31 4.26
N GLU A 34 -11.67 -6.60 3.23
CA GLU A 34 -12.52 -5.76 2.37
C GLU A 34 -12.92 -6.42 1.05
N GLY A 35 -12.42 -7.62 0.75
CA GLY A 35 -12.77 -8.34 -0.48
C GLY A 35 -12.24 -7.64 -1.73
N ILE A 36 -11.03 -7.08 -1.64
CA ILE A 36 -10.31 -6.49 -2.77
C ILE A 36 -9.96 -7.53 -3.84
N SER A 37 -9.64 -7.07 -5.05
CA SER A 37 -9.21 -7.92 -6.15
C SER A 37 -7.78 -8.45 -5.96
N ASP A 38 -7.46 -9.56 -6.66
CA ASP A 38 -6.11 -10.13 -6.66
C ASP A 38 -5.05 -9.12 -7.13
N ASP A 39 -5.36 -8.29 -8.14
CA ASP A 39 -4.45 -7.26 -8.65
C ASP A 39 -4.15 -6.17 -7.59
N GLU A 40 -5.15 -5.76 -6.80
CA GLU A 40 -4.96 -4.81 -5.69
C GLU A 40 -4.15 -5.43 -4.56
N MET A 41 -4.39 -6.71 -4.25
CA MET A 41 -3.64 -7.45 -3.24
C MET A 41 -2.17 -7.60 -3.65
N ASP A 42 -1.90 -7.95 -4.90
CA ASP A 42 -0.54 -8.05 -5.46
C ASP A 42 0.19 -6.70 -5.40
N ALA A 43 -0.48 -5.59 -5.70
CA ALA A 43 0.10 -4.26 -5.62
C ALA A 43 0.48 -3.88 -4.17
N ILE A 44 -0.35 -4.25 -3.18
CA ILE A 44 -0.05 -4.05 -1.76
C ILE A 44 1.11 -4.96 -1.32
N ASP A 45 1.13 -6.21 -1.77
CA ASP A 45 2.16 -7.20 -1.47
C ASP A 45 3.56 -6.75 -1.94
N ALA A 46 3.61 -6.03 -3.06
CA ALA A 46 4.83 -5.60 -3.73
C ALA A 46 5.74 -4.70 -2.88
N ILE A 47 5.25 -4.07 -1.80
CA ILE A 47 6.12 -3.35 -0.86
C ILE A 47 7.15 -4.28 -0.20
N GLY A 48 6.85 -5.57 -0.13
CA GLY A 48 7.76 -6.63 0.30
C GLY A 48 8.13 -6.50 1.78
N SER A 49 9.42 -6.61 2.10
CA SER A 49 9.92 -6.50 3.49
C SER A 49 10.23 -5.07 3.94
N ARG A 50 9.85 -4.07 3.14
CA ARG A 50 10.11 -2.66 3.47
C ARG A 50 9.20 -2.20 4.60
N ILE A 51 9.72 -1.25 5.38
CA ILE A 51 8.95 -0.54 6.41
C ILE A 51 9.11 0.95 6.17
N PHE A 52 7.99 1.63 5.94
CA PHE A 52 7.94 3.08 5.71
C PHE A 52 7.52 3.77 7.00
N ARG A 53 8.22 4.85 7.37
CA ARG A 53 8.09 5.49 8.68
C ARG A 53 8.07 7.01 8.58
N GLY A 54 7.48 7.65 9.58
CA GLY A 54 7.45 9.10 9.72
C GLY A 54 6.34 9.74 8.88
N ASP A 55 6.26 11.08 8.96
CA ASP A 55 5.09 11.84 8.48
C ASP A 55 4.80 11.71 6.98
N ASN A 56 5.77 11.25 6.18
CA ASN A 56 5.64 11.06 4.73
C ASN A 56 5.49 9.60 4.29
N ALA A 57 5.34 8.64 5.23
CA ALA A 57 5.36 7.22 4.92
C ALA A 57 4.41 6.80 3.78
N VAL A 58 3.19 7.36 3.75
CA VAL A 58 2.20 7.08 2.69
C VAL A 58 2.66 7.59 1.33
N ALA A 59 3.26 8.78 1.27
CA ALA A 59 3.81 9.33 0.05
C ALA A 59 5.01 8.51 -0.46
N ASP A 60 5.87 8.07 0.46
CA ASP A 60 7.02 7.23 0.14
C ASP A 60 6.58 5.86 -0.43
N VAL A 61 5.50 5.28 0.09
CA VAL A 61 4.87 4.07 -0.47
C VAL A 61 4.35 4.33 -1.89
N LYS A 62 3.63 5.45 -2.10
CA LYS A 62 3.11 5.81 -3.43
C LYS A 62 4.24 5.93 -4.45
N GLU A 63 5.31 6.64 -4.11
CA GLU A 63 6.47 6.80 -5.00
C GLU A 63 7.13 5.45 -5.29
N PHE A 64 7.29 4.60 -4.29
CA PHE A 64 7.86 3.26 -4.47
C PHE A 64 7.02 2.40 -5.42
N LEU A 65 5.71 2.31 -5.20
CA LEU A 65 4.82 1.49 -6.02
C LEU A 65 4.69 2.04 -7.46
N LEU A 66 4.77 3.36 -7.65
CA LEU A 66 4.88 3.97 -8.98
C LEU A 66 6.16 3.54 -9.70
N GLN A 67 7.30 3.53 -8.99
CA GLN A 67 8.59 3.11 -9.55
C GLN A 67 8.62 1.62 -9.92
N GLU A 68 7.97 0.78 -9.13
CA GLU A 68 7.82 -0.66 -9.40
C GLU A 68 6.75 -0.98 -10.46
N GLY A 69 6.03 0.04 -10.96
CA GLY A 69 4.97 -0.13 -11.95
C GLY A 69 3.75 -0.91 -11.44
N GLN A 70 3.53 -0.90 -10.12
CA GLN A 70 2.41 -1.59 -9.47
C GLN A 70 1.14 -0.74 -9.49
N ILE A 71 1.29 0.59 -9.55
CA ILE A 71 0.17 1.52 -9.60
C ILE A 71 0.29 2.54 -10.73
N THR A 72 -0.85 3.10 -11.13
CA THR A 72 -0.96 4.25 -12.03
C THR A 72 -1.02 5.57 -11.26
N GLN A 73 -0.53 6.62 -11.92
CA GLN A 73 -0.59 7.99 -11.45
C GLN A 73 -1.98 8.58 -11.76
N ASP A 74 -3.03 8.03 -11.16
CA ASP A 74 -4.33 8.71 -11.14
C ASP A 74 -4.37 9.78 -10.03
#